data_AF-A0A7M3A1T3-F1
#
_entry.id   AF-A0A7M3A1T3-F1
#
_cell.length_a   1.000
_cell.length_b   1.000
_cell.length_c   1.000
_cell.angle_alpha   90.00
_cell.angle_beta   90.00
_cell.angle_gamma   90.00
#
_symmetry.space_group_name_H-M   'P 1'
#
loop_
_entity.id
_entity.type
_entity.pdbx_description
1 polymer ?
#
loop_
_entity_poly.entity_id
_entity_poly.type
_entity_poly.pdbx_seq_one_letter_code
_entity_poly.pdbx_strand_id
1 'polypeptide(L)'
;MYDIHQHKHSYAIWTASRAWNRKLKGGDLALAQRLIGVAGLESVRGPDDIGENVDAWLLERMRLIVEYAAQHQILGINYGRAQKLVNIYLKTKLVCGGQEAHPKVAKLHPPLDRDLFAGLHAEFRIQKTTDATIAFAAAQKACSAWTNFELQDYLAHIQAIKLFMAGKPLWMVEQYWR
;
A
#
# COMPACT_ATOMS: atom_id res chain seq x y z
N MET A 1 26.19 14.89 -0.24
CA MET A 1 26.60 14.27 1.03
C MET A 1 25.53 13.25 1.40
N TYR A 2 25.92 12.06 1.85
CA TYR A 2 25.01 10.98 2.22
C TYR A 2 24.53 11.15 3.68
N ASP A 3 23.25 10.97 3.94
CA ASP A 3 22.57 11.14 5.22
C ASP A 3 21.51 10.04 5.47
N ILE A 4 20.92 10.06 6.66
CA ILE A 4 19.89 9.09 7.05
C ILE A 4 18.64 9.13 6.16
N HIS A 5 18.31 10.29 5.60
CA HIS A 5 17.17 10.43 4.71
C HIS A 5 17.44 9.70 3.39
N GLN A 6 18.62 9.87 2.80
CA GLN A 6 19.03 9.16 1.60
C GLN A 6 19.14 7.65 1.84
N HIS A 7 19.67 7.21 3.00
CA HIS A 7 19.69 5.79 3.36
C HIS A 7 18.28 5.18 3.38
N LYS A 8 17.35 5.82 4.12
CA LYS A 8 15.96 5.37 4.20
C LYS A 8 15.28 5.36 2.82
N HIS A 9 15.53 6.38 2.00
CA HIS A 9 14.98 6.47 0.66
C HIS A 9 15.46 5.31 -0.24
N SER A 10 16.77 5.09 -0.32
CA SER A 10 17.34 4.00 -1.13
C SER A 10 16.87 2.62 -0.66
N TYR A 11 16.84 2.40 0.66
CA TYR A 11 16.36 1.13 1.22
C TYR A 11 14.86 0.91 0.95
N ALA A 12 14.03 1.94 1.13
CA ALA A 12 12.60 1.86 0.85
C ALA A 12 12.28 1.60 -0.63
N ILE A 13 13.03 2.21 -1.58
CA ILE A 13 12.91 1.89 -3.00
C ILE A 13 13.21 0.41 -3.22
N TRP A 14 14.34 -0.06 -2.68
CA TRP A 14 14.76 -1.46 -2.84
C TRP A 14 13.68 -2.41 -2.32
N THR A 15 13.19 -2.23 -1.09
CA THR A 15 12.12 -3.06 -0.52
C THR A 15 10.83 -3.02 -1.36
N ALA A 16 10.37 -1.83 -1.74
CA ALA A 16 9.14 -1.65 -2.52
C ALA A 16 9.26 -2.31 -3.91
N SER A 17 10.43 -2.20 -4.55
CA SER A 17 10.71 -2.80 -5.86
C SER A 17 10.60 -4.34 -5.85
N ARG A 18 10.88 -4.98 -4.71
CA ARG A 18 10.80 -6.44 -4.57
C ARG A 18 9.37 -6.92 -4.32
N ALA A 19 8.51 -6.08 -3.74
CA ALA A 19 7.17 -6.45 -3.33
C ALA A 19 6.10 -6.25 -4.43
N TRP A 20 6.26 -5.23 -5.28
CA TRP A 20 5.19 -4.79 -6.20
C TRP A 20 5.14 -5.51 -7.56
N ASN A 21 6.25 -6.10 -8.00
CA ASN A 21 6.46 -6.51 -9.40
C ASN A 21 5.99 -7.93 -9.74
N ARG A 22 5.16 -8.56 -8.90
CA ARG A 22 4.71 -9.94 -9.07
C ARG A 22 4.21 -10.20 -10.50
N LYS A 23 4.94 -11.03 -11.27
CA LYS A 23 4.67 -11.36 -12.69
C LYS A 23 4.57 -10.14 -13.64
N LEU A 24 5.10 -8.99 -13.27
CA LEU A 24 5.13 -7.81 -14.15
C LEU A 24 6.34 -7.89 -15.08
N LYS A 25 6.10 -7.99 -16.39
CA LYS A 25 7.17 -7.90 -17.39
C LYS A 25 7.79 -6.50 -17.35
N GLY A 26 9.12 -6.41 -17.18
CA GLY A 26 9.82 -5.12 -17.05
C GLY A 26 9.63 -4.43 -15.70
N GLY A 27 9.04 -5.11 -14.70
CA GLY A 27 8.93 -4.62 -13.33
C GLY A 27 10.25 -4.70 -12.58
N ASP A 28 11.21 -3.83 -12.91
CA ASP A 28 12.53 -3.79 -12.29
C ASP A 28 12.70 -2.65 -11.27
N LEU A 29 13.88 -2.57 -10.67
CA LEU A 29 14.24 -1.52 -9.72
C LEU A 29 14.21 -0.13 -10.36
N ALA A 30 14.63 -0.01 -11.63
CA ALA A 30 14.69 1.27 -12.33
C ALA A 30 13.27 1.82 -12.58
N LEU A 31 12.32 0.96 -12.95
CA LEU A 31 10.92 1.33 -13.08
C LEU A 31 10.33 1.71 -11.72
N ALA A 32 10.57 0.92 -10.68
CA ALA A 32 10.11 1.24 -9.33
C ALA A 32 10.60 2.62 -8.86
N GLN A 33 11.89 2.91 -9.07
CA GLN A 33 12.49 4.21 -8.73
C GLN A 33 11.82 5.36 -9.51
N ARG A 34 11.58 5.20 -10.82
CA ARG A 34 10.87 6.22 -11.62
C ARG A 34 9.45 6.47 -11.09
N LEU A 35 8.68 5.42 -10.82
CA LEU A 35 7.31 5.56 -10.33
C LEU A 35 7.24 6.17 -8.92
N ILE A 36 8.18 5.84 -8.03
CA ILE A 36 8.32 6.47 -6.71
C ILE A 36 8.64 7.97 -6.86
N GLY A 37 9.51 8.31 -7.81
CA GLY A 37 9.85 9.70 -8.12
C GLY A 37 8.65 10.50 -8.63
N VAL A 38 7.88 9.94 -9.59
CA VAL A 38 6.66 10.58 -10.12
C VAL A 38 5.58 10.74 -9.05
N ALA A 39 5.45 9.79 -8.13
CA ALA A 39 4.57 9.92 -6.98
C ALA A 39 5.07 10.95 -5.95
N GLY A 40 6.26 11.54 -6.12
CA GLY A 40 6.82 12.50 -5.18
C GLY A 40 7.05 11.91 -3.79
N LEU A 41 7.31 10.61 -3.69
CA LEU A 41 7.53 9.94 -2.40
C LEU A 41 8.94 10.19 -1.84
N GLU A 42 9.87 10.61 -2.69
CA GLU A 42 11.24 10.98 -2.28
C GLU A 42 11.24 12.17 -1.31
N SER A 43 10.32 13.12 -1.46
CA SER A 43 10.24 14.31 -0.60
C SER A 43 9.70 14.04 0.80
N VAL A 44 9.10 12.87 1.06
CA VAL A 44 8.53 12.52 2.36
C VAL A 44 9.66 12.17 3.34
N ARG A 45 10.12 13.12 4.16
CA ARG A 45 11.19 12.90 5.14
C ARG A 45 10.66 12.36 6.46
N GLY A 46 9.46 12.78 6.84
CA GLY A 46 8.78 12.38 8.07
C GLY A 46 7.26 12.43 7.96
N PRO A 47 6.54 12.19 9.06
CA PRO A 47 5.08 12.16 9.07
C PRO A 47 4.41 13.47 8.69
N ASP A 48 5.07 14.61 8.94
CA ASP A 48 4.53 15.95 8.65
C ASP A 48 4.39 16.22 7.15
N ASP A 49 5.15 15.52 6.31
CA ASP A 49 5.08 15.61 4.85
C ASP A 49 3.86 14.86 4.27
N ILE A 50 3.14 14.10 5.11
CA ILE A 50 1.87 13.46 4.74
C ILE A 50 0.74 14.49 4.88
N GLY A 51 -0.12 14.57 3.87
CA GLY A 51 -1.30 15.43 3.91
C GLY A 51 -2.26 15.10 5.05
N GLU A 52 -3.03 16.10 5.51
CA GLU A 52 -3.97 15.95 6.63
C GLU A 52 -5.00 14.83 6.40
N ASN A 53 -5.55 14.78 5.19
CA ASN A 53 -6.36 13.65 4.74
C ASN A 53 -5.44 12.57 4.13
N VAL A 54 -4.98 11.66 5.00
CA VAL A 54 -4.05 10.57 4.63
C VAL A 54 -4.60 9.70 3.50
N ASP A 55 -5.91 9.43 3.49
CA ASP A 55 -6.55 8.62 2.44
C ASP A 55 -6.42 9.30 1.08
N ALA A 56 -6.88 10.56 0.98
CA ALA A 56 -6.82 11.33 -0.25
C ALA A 56 -5.38 11.52 -0.72
N TRP A 57 -4.45 11.76 0.22
CA TRP A 57 -3.04 11.91 -0.08
C TRP A 57 -2.46 10.61 -0.66
N LEU A 58 -2.74 9.44 -0.07
CA LEU A 58 -2.28 8.15 -0.58
C LEU A 58 -2.84 7.84 -1.97
N LEU A 59 -4.15 8.07 -2.16
CA LEU A 59 -4.82 7.84 -3.44
C LEU A 59 -4.23 8.70 -4.55
N GLU A 60 -3.88 9.95 -4.25
CA GLU A 60 -3.22 10.84 -5.21
C GLU A 60 -1.86 10.27 -5.66
N ARG A 61 -1.05 9.74 -4.73
CA ARG A 61 0.24 9.10 -5.08
C ARG A 61 0.05 7.91 -6.01
N MET A 62 -0.98 7.11 -5.75
CA MET A 62 -1.31 5.95 -6.58
C MET A 62 -1.82 6.38 -7.95
N ARG A 63 -2.68 7.41 -8.01
CA ARG A 63 -3.21 7.99 -9.25
C ARG A 63 -2.08 8.48 -10.15
N LEU A 64 -1.12 9.25 -9.60
CA LEU A 64 0.04 9.75 -10.35
C LEU A 64 0.85 8.61 -10.99
N ILE A 65 1.02 7.48 -10.29
CA ILE A 65 1.71 6.29 -10.83
C ILE A 65 0.92 5.69 -11.99
N VAL A 66 -0.39 5.48 -11.82
CA VAL A 66 -1.25 4.85 -12.82
C VAL A 66 -1.35 5.72 -14.07
N GLU A 67 -1.56 7.03 -13.92
CA GLU A 67 -1.64 7.97 -15.04
C GLU A 67 -0.32 8.07 -15.80
N TYR A 68 0.80 8.16 -15.09
CA TYR A 68 2.11 8.17 -15.72
C TYR A 68 2.36 6.90 -16.53
N ALA A 69 2.01 5.74 -15.98
CA ALA A 69 2.13 4.47 -16.68
C ALA A 69 1.25 4.42 -17.94
N ALA A 70 0.02 4.92 -17.86
CA ALA A 70 -0.89 4.99 -19.02
C ALA A 70 -0.33 5.93 -20.12
N GLN A 71 0.13 7.12 -19.74
CA GLN A 71 0.73 8.10 -20.67
C GLN A 71 1.98 7.57 -21.37
N HIS A 72 2.75 6.72 -20.69
CA HIS A 72 4.00 6.14 -21.22
C HIS A 72 3.82 4.70 -21.72
N GLN A 73 2.59 4.22 -21.86
CA GLN A 73 2.25 2.88 -22.37
C GLN A 73 2.94 1.74 -21.59
N ILE A 74 3.18 1.94 -20.28
CA ILE A 74 3.74 0.92 -19.39
C ILE A 74 2.59 -0.01 -18.97
N LEU A 75 2.59 -1.20 -19.56
CA LEU A 75 1.51 -2.17 -19.36
C LEU A 75 1.53 -2.80 -17.96
N GLY A 76 0.33 -3.12 -17.45
CA GLY A 76 0.15 -3.89 -16.23
C GLY A 76 0.31 -3.10 -14.93
N ILE A 77 0.38 -1.77 -14.99
CA ILE A 77 0.33 -0.89 -13.83
C ILE A 77 -1.12 -0.45 -13.58
N ASN A 78 -1.62 -0.73 -12.39
CA ASN A 78 -2.95 -0.37 -11.91
C ASN A 78 -2.89 -0.02 -10.41
N TYR A 79 -4.04 0.27 -9.80
CA TYR A 79 -4.12 0.61 -8.37
C TYR A 79 -3.59 -0.51 -7.47
N GLY A 80 -3.75 -1.76 -7.88
CA GLY A 80 -3.17 -2.93 -7.25
C GLY A 80 -1.65 -2.88 -7.07
N ARG A 81 -0.94 -2.50 -8.12
CA ARG A 81 0.53 -2.35 -8.08
C ARG A 81 0.97 -1.04 -7.48
N ALA A 82 0.27 0.05 -7.79
CA ALA A 82 0.56 1.37 -7.26
C ALA A 82 0.46 1.37 -5.73
N GLN A 83 -0.62 0.81 -5.15
CA GLN A 83 -0.75 0.70 -3.70
C GLN A 83 0.38 -0.12 -3.08
N LYS A 84 0.81 -1.21 -3.73
CA LYS A 84 1.86 -2.08 -3.18
C LYS A 84 3.18 -1.33 -3.11
N LEU A 85 3.51 -0.58 -4.17
CA LEU A 85 4.72 0.23 -4.23
C LEU A 85 4.70 1.37 -3.20
N VAL A 86 3.61 2.15 -3.17
CA VAL A 86 3.44 3.29 -2.25
C VAL A 86 3.46 2.84 -0.78
N ASN A 87 2.65 1.83 -0.44
CA ASN A 87 2.46 1.42 0.95
C ASN A 87 3.71 0.74 1.51
N ILE A 88 4.41 -0.10 0.74
CA ILE A 88 5.68 -0.69 1.18
C ILE A 88 6.73 0.41 1.37
N TYR A 89 6.87 1.33 0.42
CA TYR A 89 7.84 2.42 0.52
C TYR A 89 7.65 3.24 1.82
N LEU A 90 6.41 3.67 2.07
CA LEU A 90 6.10 4.51 3.24
C LEU A 90 6.25 3.75 4.56
N LYS A 91 5.86 2.48 4.60
CA LYS A 91 6.04 1.66 5.82
C LYS A 91 7.50 1.42 6.14
N THR A 92 8.32 1.09 5.15
CA THR A 92 9.76 0.96 5.33
C THR A 92 10.37 2.24 5.89
N LYS A 93 9.94 3.41 5.38
CA LYS A 93 10.52 4.70 5.77
C LYS A 93 10.02 5.22 7.13
N LEU A 94 8.73 5.04 7.42
CA LEU A 94 8.05 5.69 8.54
C LEU A 94 7.70 4.71 9.66
N VAL A 95 6.99 3.61 9.37
CA VAL A 95 6.63 2.62 10.40
C VAL A 95 7.90 1.93 10.92
N CYS A 96 8.65 1.26 10.04
CA CYS A 96 9.93 0.63 10.41
C CYS A 96 11.04 1.66 10.71
N GLY A 97 10.78 2.93 10.46
CA GLY A 97 11.68 4.04 10.75
C GLY A 97 11.49 4.68 12.14
N GLY A 98 10.65 4.09 13.00
CA GLY A 98 10.41 4.53 14.38
C GLY A 98 9.35 5.63 14.54
N GLN A 99 8.42 5.75 13.59
CA GLN A 99 7.34 6.76 13.60
C GLN A 99 5.95 6.10 13.68
N GLU A 100 5.87 4.83 14.06
CA GLU A 100 4.67 4.00 14.07
C GLU A 100 3.53 4.55 14.95
N ALA A 101 3.87 5.31 15.99
CA ALA A 101 2.91 5.94 16.91
C ALA A 101 2.34 7.27 16.39
N HIS A 102 2.88 7.84 15.30
CA HIS A 102 2.41 9.12 14.79
C HIS A 102 0.98 9.01 14.20
N PRO A 103 0.04 9.92 14.50
CA PRO A 103 -1.35 9.81 14.06
C PRO A 103 -1.54 9.67 12.54
N LYS A 104 -0.73 10.37 11.74
CA LYS A 104 -0.74 10.22 10.27
C LYS A 104 -0.18 8.87 9.81
N VAL A 105 0.83 8.33 10.52
CA VAL A 105 1.46 7.03 10.20
C VAL A 105 0.52 5.88 10.56
N ALA A 106 -0.22 6.00 11.66
CA ALA A 106 -1.24 5.03 12.05
C ALA A 106 -2.35 4.85 11.00
N LYS A 107 -2.58 5.87 10.16
CA LYS A 107 -3.56 5.84 9.07
C LYS A 107 -2.98 5.31 7.75
N LEU A 108 -1.68 5.03 7.65
CA LEU A 108 -1.09 4.50 6.42
C LEU A 108 -1.70 3.14 6.07
N HIS A 109 -2.15 3.04 4.82
CA HIS A 109 -2.79 1.83 4.33
C HIS A 109 -1.80 0.64 4.31
N PRO A 110 -2.30 -0.58 4.58
CA PRO A 110 -1.48 -1.76 4.40
C PRO A 110 -1.24 -2.10 2.93
N PRO A 111 -0.06 -2.66 2.63
CA PRO A 111 0.25 -3.15 1.30
C PRO A 111 -0.55 -4.44 1.05
N LEU A 112 -1.64 -4.32 0.31
CA LEU A 112 -2.54 -5.44 0.03
C LEU A 112 -1.83 -6.47 -0.85
N ASP A 113 -1.86 -7.74 -0.44
CA ASP A 113 -1.37 -8.87 -1.22
C ASP A 113 -2.14 -10.15 -0.89
N ARG A 114 -1.81 -11.22 -1.62
CA ARG A 114 -2.41 -12.54 -1.44
C ARG A 114 -2.20 -13.09 -0.02
N ASP A 115 -1.05 -12.82 0.56
CA ASP A 115 -0.62 -13.45 1.80
C ASP A 115 -1.36 -12.80 2.99
N LEU A 116 -1.58 -11.48 2.93
CA LEU A 116 -2.48 -10.76 3.84
C LEU A 116 -3.92 -11.24 3.71
N PHE A 117 -4.40 -11.41 2.47
CA PHE A 117 -5.77 -11.89 2.23
C PHE A 117 -5.96 -13.32 2.73
N ALA A 118 -4.98 -14.20 2.57
CA ALA A 118 -5.03 -15.56 3.10
C ALA A 118 -5.12 -15.57 4.63
N GLY A 119 -4.35 -14.71 5.29
CA GLY A 119 -4.42 -14.52 6.73
C GLY A 119 -5.75 -13.98 7.22
N LEU A 120 -6.24 -12.91 6.59
CA LEU A 120 -7.54 -12.31 6.91
C LEU A 120 -8.69 -13.30 6.67
N HIS A 121 -8.63 -14.12 5.62
CA HIS A 121 -9.60 -15.20 5.41
C HIS A 121 -9.59 -16.22 6.54
N ALA A 122 -8.41 -16.62 7.02
CA ALA A 122 -8.32 -17.55 8.14
C ALA A 122 -8.87 -16.94 9.43
N GLU A 123 -8.57 -15.68 9.69
CA GLU A 123 -9.06 -14.93 10.84
C GLU A 123 -10.58 -14.74 10.80
N PHE A 124 -11.14 -14.35 9.66
CA PHE A 124 -12.59 -14.14 9.53
C PHE A 124 -13.41 -15.43 9.55
N ARG A 125 -12.80 -16.61 9.35
CA ARG A 125 -13.48 -17.90 9.52
C ARG A 125 -13.72 -18.26 10.97
N ILE A 126 -12.89 -17.78 11.89
CA ILE A 126 -12.99 -18.09 13.32
C ILE A 126 -13.78 -17.02 14.09
N GLN A 127 -13.93 -15.82 13.52
CA GLN A 127 -14.75 -14.75 14.08
C GLN A 127 -16.24 -14.93 13.75
N LYS A 128 -17.10 -14.33 14.59
CA LYS A 128 -18.52 -14.18 14.26
C LYS A 128 -18.68 -13.24 13.06
N THR A 129 -19.79 -13.36 12.33
CA THR A 129 -20.15 -12.41 11.28
C THR A 129 -20.21 -10.99 11.84
N THR A 130 -19.39 -10.11 11.27
CA THR A 130 -19.33 -8.66 11.53
C THR A 130 -19.38 -7.88 10.22
N ASP A 131 -19.62 -6.57 10.29
CA ASP A 131 -19.57 -5.68 9.12
C ASP A 131 -18.23 -5.79 8.36
N ALA A 132 -17.11 -5.95 9.07
CA ALA A 132 -15.81 -6.16 8.47
C ALA A 132 -15.74 -7.46 7.64
N THR A 133 -16.26 -8.57 8.18
CA THR A 133 -16.29 -9.86 7.48
C THR A 133 -17.17 -9.81 6.23
N ILE A 134 -18.32 -9.12 6.31
CA ILE A 134 -19.26 -8.95 5.17
C ILE A 134 -18.60 -8.08 4.10
N ALA A 135 -18.02 -6.94 4.48
CA ALA A 135 -17.33 -6.04 3.56
C ALA A 135 -16.14 -6.73 2.89
N PHE A 136 -15.33 -7.48 3.64
CA PHE A 136 -14.20 -8.21 3.10
C PHE A 136 -14.63 -9.30 2.13
N ALA A 137 -15.66 -10.09 2.47
CA ALA A 137 -16.19 -11.12 1.58
C ALA A 137 -16.74 -10.51 0.28
N ALA A 138 -17.44 -9.38 0.36
CA ALA A 138 -17.92 -8.65 -0.82
C ALA A 138 -16.76 -8.14 -1.69
N ALA A 139 -15.73 -7.55 -1.08
CA ALA A 139 -14.54 -7.07 -1.78
C ALA A 139 -13.78 -8.21 -2.48
N GLN A 140 -13.55 -9.33 -1.79
CA GLN A 140 -12.90 -10.51 -2.35
C GLN A 140 -13.72 -11.16 -3.48
N LYS A 141 -15.05 -11.15 -3.38
CA LYS A 141 -15.94 -11.64 -4.44
C LYS A 141 -15.87 -10.76 -5.69
N ALA A 142 -15.76 -9.43 -5.52
CA ALA A 142 -15.63 -8.49 -6.63
C ALA A 142 -14.27 -8.64 -7.32
N CYS A 143 -13.18 -8.64 -6.55
CA CYS A 143 -11.84 -8.86 -7.07
C CYS A 143 -10.90 -9.39 -5.98
N SER A 144 -10.46 -10.64 -6.07
CA SER A 144 -9.55 -11.26 -5.08
C SER A 144 -8.06 -11.08 -5.44
N ALA A 145 -7.76 -10.83 -6.72
CA ALA A 145 -6.40 -10.70 -7.21
C ALA A 145 -5.94 -9.25 -7.13
N TRP A 146 -5.16 -8.92 -6.09
CA TRP A 146 -4.64 -7.56 -5.88
C TRP A 146 -3.90 -6.99 -7.09
N THR A 147 -3.29 -7.82 -7.94
CA THR A 147 -2.60 -7.36 -9.16
C THR A 147 -3.54 -6.85 -10.26
N ASN A 148 -4.85 -6.97 -10.08
CA ASN A 148 -5.88 -6.57 -11.03
C ASN A 148 -6.77 -5.44 -10.48
N PHE A 149 -6.45 -4.86 -9.33
CA PHE A 149 -7.30 -3.86 -8.71
C PHE A 149 -7.32 -2.56 -9.51
N GLU A 150 -8.54 -2.11 -9.79
CA GLU A 150 -8.84 -0.72 -10.06
C GLU A 150 -9.15 0.03 -8.76
N LEU A 151 -9.36 1.35 -8.84
CA LEU A 151 -9.56 2.21 -7.68
C LEU A 151 -10.65 1.68 -6.73
N GLN A 152 -11.79 1.28 -7.27
CA GLN A 152 -12.93 0.77 -6.48
C GLN A 152 -12.61 -0.53 -5.73
N ASP A 153 -11.84 -1.43 -6.35
CA ASP A 153 -11.44 -2.69 -5.72
C ASP A 153 -10.52 -2.39 -4.54
N TYR A 154 -9.53 -1.50 -4.76
CA TYR A 154 -8.63 -1.05 -3.71
C TYR A 154 -9.39 -0.44 -2.53
N LEU A 155 -10.31 0.50 -2.80
CA LEU A 155 -11.10 1.17 -1.76
C LEU A 155 -11.97 0.18 -0.97
N ALA A 156 -12.61 -0.77 -1.65
CA ALA A 156 -13.44 -1.79 -0.99
C ALA A 156 -12.62 -2.62 0.02
N HIS A 157 -11.41 -3.04 -0.35
CA HIS A 157 -10.52 -3.79 0.54
C HIS A 157 -10.03 -2.96 1.72
N ILE A 158 -9.63 -1.70 1.47
CA ILE A 158 -9.20 -0.79 2.54
C ILE A 158 -10.34 -0.50 3.51
N GLN A 159 -11.57 -0.33 3.01
CA GLN A 159 -12.73 -0.08 3.88
C GLN A 159 -13.01 -1.28 4.79
N ALA A 160 -12.95 -2.51 4.26
CA ALA A 160 -13.09 -3.72 5.06
C ALA A 160 -12.00 -3.81 6.17
N ILE A 161 -10.76 -3.46 5.84
CA ILE A 161 -9.67 -3.41 6.82
C ILE A 161 -9.91 -2.31 7.86
N LYS A 162 -10.36 -1.11 7.48
CA LYS A 162 -10.67 -0.03 8.43
C LYS A 162 -11.74 -0.45 9.44
N LEU A 163 -12.79 -1.12 8.97
CA LEU A 163 -13.81 -1.70 9.85
C LEU A 163 -13.21 -2.73 10.79
N PHE A 164 -12.36 -3.63 10.27
CA PHE A 164 -11.71 -4.66 11.07
C PHE A 164 -10.77 -4.09 12.15
N MET A 165 -9.99 -3.06 11.81
CA MET A 165 -9.04 -2.46 12.72
C MET A 165 -9.71 -1.60 13.79
N ALA A 166 -10.95 -1.14 13.58
CA ALA A 166 -11.76 -0.44 14.58
C ALA A 166 -11.00 0.71 15.29
N GLY A 167 -10.30 1.54 14.51
CA GLY A 167 -9.51 2.68 15.01
C GLY A 167 -8.07 2.35 15.44
N LYS A 168 -7.66 1.08 15.47
CA LYS A 168 -6.26 0.70 15.64
C LYS A 168 -5.44 1.13 14.41
N PRO A 169 -4.11 1.35 14.55
CA PRO A 169 -3.23 1.63 13.43
C PRO A 169 -3.37 0.59 12.31
N LEU A 170 -3.61 1.04 11.08
CA LEU A 170 -3.93 0.16 9.95
C LEU A 170 -2.77 -0.75 9.55
N TRP A 171 -1.53 -0.37 9.87
CA TRP A 171 -0.38 -1.24 9.64
C TRP A 171 -0.41 -2.50 10.50
N MET A 172 -1.06 -2.50 11.67
CA MET A 172 -1.11 -3.67 12.55
C MET A 172 -1.89 -4.86 11.94
N VAL A 173 -2.68 -4.64 10.89
CA VAL A 173 -3.33 -5.75 10.17
C VAL A 173 -2.31 -6.71 9.54
N GLU A 174 -1.08 -6.26 9.32
CA GLU A 174 0.01 -7.08 8.76
C GLU A 174 0.43 -8.22 9.68
N GLN A 175 0.01 -8.24 10.95
CA GLN A 175 0.21 -9.41 11.83
C GLN A 175 -0.41 -10.70 11.26
N TYR A 176 -1.36 -10.56 10.33
CA TYR A 176 -2.02 -11.69 9.67
C TYR A 176 -1.29 -12.15 8.41
N TRP A 177 -0.14 -11.59 8.03
CA TRP A 177 0.65 -12.14 6.93
C TRP A 177 1.02 -13.62 7.14
N ARG A 178 0.91 -14.43 6.09
CA ARG A 178 1.20 -15.87 6.09
C ARG A 178 2.02 -16.31 4.89
#